data_AF-A0A9E5P640-F1
#
_entry.id   AF-A0A9E5P640-F1
#
_cell.length_a   1.000
_cell.length_b   1.000
_cell.length_c   1.000
_cell.angle_alpha   90.00
_cell.angle_beta   90.00
_cell.angle_gamma   90.00
#
_symmetry.space_group_name_H-M   'P 1'
#
loop_
_entity.id
_entity.type
_entity.pdbx_description
1 polymer ?
#
loop_
_entity_poly.entity_id
_entity_poly.type
_entity_poly.pdbx_seq_one_letter_code
_entity_poly.pdbx_strand_id
1 'polypeptide(L)'
;MERFADRILAWWDRHGRHDLPWQHPRSPYRVWVSEIMLQQTQVATVIPYFERFVRRFPDLAALADAPLDDVLAHWSGLGYYARARNLHRAARACMAQHGGTVPASAAELEALPGIGASTANAIISQAHDRPLAILDGNVRRVLARHAAVEGWPGQRAVHDRLWAEAESRLPAARGADYTQAIMDLGATLCTRSRPACEACPVSRDCVALARQQVDRLPSPRPGLKVREKNLFVLIQQRDDGAVLLVQRPPAGIWGGLWSLPEADSLEALADRFGLDARSLSTLPSFGHRLTHRKLTIHPACCPPDAATGIQDSRGRWCKREQWQALGIPSPVLRLLECLSEFQG
;
A
#
# COMPACT_ATOMS: atom_id res chain seq x y z
N MET A 1 16.48 -18.20 31.84
CA MET A 1 16.08 -18.47 30.44
C MET A 1 16.30 -17.19 29.67
N GLU A 2 16.99 -17.20 28.53
CA GLU A 2 17.20 -15.98 27.73
C GLU A 2 15.86 -15.36 27.32
N ARG A 3 15.78 -14.02 27.35
CA ARG A 3 14.53 -13.32 27.03
C ARG A 3 14.20 -13.48 25.54
N PHE A 4 12.93 -13.27 25.20
CA PHE A 4 12.43 -13.35 23.83
C PHE A 4 13.23 -12.45 22.87
N ALA A 5 13.46 -11.19 23.24
CA ALA A 5 14.19 -10.24 22.40
C ALA A 5 15.65 -10.65 22.16
N ASP A 6 16.35 -11.11 23.21
CA ASP A 6 17.76 -11.46 23.13
C ASP A 6 17.98 -12.60 22.10
N ARG A 7 17.08 -13.59 22.05
CA ARG A 7 17.14 -14.70 21.08
C ARG A 7 16.86 -14.27 19.64
N ILE A 8 15.91 -13.34 19.44
CA ILE A 8 15.61 -12.82 18.10
C ILE A 8 16.76 -11.94 17.61
N LEU A 9 17.32 -11.10 18.47
CA LEU A 9 18.48 -10.26 18.14
C LEU A 9 19.69 -11.14 17.75
N ALA A 10 20.00 -12.17 18.54
CA ALA A 10 21.10 -13.09 18.22
C ALA A 10 20.91 -13.84 16.89
N TRP A 11 19.65 -14.15 16.52
CA TRP A 11 19.35 -14.70 15.20
C TRP A 11 19.49 -13.65 14.10
N TRP A 12 19.00 -12.43 14.33
CA TRP A 12 19.02 -11.34 13.37
C TRP A 12 20.45 -10.90 13.06
N ASP A 13 21.36 -10.89 14.04
CA ASP A 13 22.77 -10.58 13.83
C ASP A 13 23.47 -11.52 12.82
N ARG A 14 22.93 -12.73 12.60
CA ARG A 14 23.48 -13.73 11.69
C ARG A 14 22.69 -13.93 10.39
N HIS A 15 21.38 -13.70 10.43
CA HIS A 15 20.45 -14.07 9.37
C HIS A 15 19.47 -12.96 8.97
N GLY A 16 19.53 -11.82 9.66
CA GLY A 16 18.70 -10.66 9.42
C GLY A 16 19.00 -9.99 8.08
N ARG A 17 18.05 -9.19 7.62
CA ARG A 17 18.26 -8.36 6.43
C ARG A 17 18.89 -7.05 6.85
N HIS A 18 20.16 -6.88 6.49
CA HIS A 18 20.95 -5.69 6.81
C HIS A 18 21.18 -4.79 5.60
N ASP A 19 20.80 -5.19 4.40
CA ASP A 19 21.09 -4.54 3.11
C ASP A 19 19.88 -3.80 2.52
N LEU A 20 18.84 -3.58 3.33
CA LEU A 20 17.61 -2.92 2.86
C LEU A 20 17.90 -1.44 2.51
N PRO A 21 17.47 -0.93 1.34
CA PRO A 21 17.86 0.40 0.86
C PRO A 21 17.52 1.55 1.82
N TRP A 22 16.41 1.46 2.54
CA TRP A 22 15.98 2.48 3.51
C TRP A 22 16.81 2.51 4.80
N GLN A 23 17.68 1.51 5.03
CA GLN A 23 18.61 1.48 6.14
C GLN A 23 19.94 2.17 5.83
N HIS A 24 20.22 2.51 4.55
CA HIS A 24 21.51 3.03 4.09
C HIS A 24 21.37 4.25 3.16
N PRO A 25 21.71 5.49 3.61
CA PRO A 25 21.82 5.87 5.02
C PRO A 25 20.45 5.79 5.70
N ARG A 26 20.44 5.51 7.00
CA ARG A 26 19.22 5.54 7.80
C ARG A 26 18.86 6.99 8.14
N SER A 27 17.62 7.39 7.89
CA SER A 27 17.08 8.69 8.33
C SER A 27 15.57 8.59 8.60
N PRO A 28 14.99 9.46 9.45
CA PRO A 28 13.56 9.49 9.70
C PRO A 28 12.72 9.54 8.42
N TYR A 29 13.12 10.36 7.43
CA TYR A 29 12.42 10.48 6.15
C TYR A 29 12.44 9.17 5.35
N ARG A 30 13.61 8.55 5.21
CA ARG A 30 13.77 7.29 4.44
C ARG A 30 13.00 6.15 5.08
N VAL A 31 13.12 6.00 6.41
CA VAL A 31 12.37 5.00 7.19
C VAL A 31 10.87 5.24 7.05
N TRP A 32 10.41 6.48 7.18
CA TRP A 32 8.99 6.79 7.03
C TRP A 32 8.45 6.42 5.65
N VAL A 33 9.13 6.80 4.57
CA VAL A 33 8.72 6.45 3.20
C VAL A 33 8.65 4.93 3.03
N SER A 34 9.67 4.18 3.48
CA SER A 34 9.65 2.72 3.38
C SER A 34 8.53 2.09 4.21
N GLU A 35 8.28 2.57 5.43
CA GLU A 35 7.21 2.05 6.29
C GLU A 35 5.84 2.20 5.64
N ILE A 36 5.56 3.36 5.02
CA ILE A 36 4.30 3.55 4.29
C ILE A 36 4.23 2.63 3.06
N MET A 37 5.33 2.47 2.31
CA MET A 37 5.37 1.57 1.15
C MET A 37 5.18 0.10 1.53
N LEU A 38 5.70 -0.34 2.67
CA LEU A 38 5.63 -1.73 3.15
C LEU A 38 4.25 -2.13 3.68
N GLN A 39 3.35 -1.18 3.93
CA GLN A 39 1.98 -1.48 4.32
C GLN A 39 1.30 -2.37 3.25
N GLN A 40 1.05 -3.63 3.60
CA GLN A 40 0.42 -4.62 2.71
C GLN A 40 1.16 -4.84 1.38
N THR A 41 2.47 -4.57 1.33
CA THR A 41 3.30 -4.74 0.13
C THR A 41 4.58 -5.49 0.49
N GLN A 42 5.02 -6.41 -0.37
CA GLN A 42 6.22 -7.22 -0.10
C GLN A 42 7.51 -6.42 -0.29
N VAL A 43 8.53 -6.72 0.52
CA VAL A 43 9.85 -6.06 0.48
C VAL A 43 10.45 -6.05 -0.93
N ALA A 44 10.47 -7.20 -1.62
CA ALA A 44 11.02 -7.31 -2.98
C ALA A 44 10.30 -6.39 -3.98
N THR A 45 8.98 -6.20 -3.82
CA THR A 45 8.21 -5.24 -4.63
C THR A 45 8.54 -3.80 -4.26
N VAL A 46 8.75 -3.50 -2.98
CA VAL A 46 9.00 -2.13 -2.50
C VAL A 46 10.37 -1.60 -2.90
N ILE A 47 11.43 -2.43 -2.88
CA ILE A 47 12.81 -2.01 -3.16
C ILE A 47 12.94 -1.09 -4.40
N PRO A 48 12.54 -1.51 -5.62
CA PRO A 48 12.71 -0.67 -6.80
C PRO A 48 11.83 0.60 -6.79
N TYR A 49 10.70 0.57 -6.08
CA TYR A 49 9.84 1.75 -5.91
C TYR A 49 10.46 2.75 -4.96
N PHE A 50 10.97 2.27 -3.83
CA PHE A 50 11.63 3.09 -2.83
C PHE A 50 12.82 3.82 -3.45
N GLU A 51 13.71 3.10 -4.14
CA GLU A 51 14.91 3.68 -4.76
C GLU A 51 14.58 4.77 -5.78
N ARG A 52 13.61 4.54 -6.67
CA ARG A 52 13.15 5.55 -7.63
C ARG A 52 12.48 6.74 -6.93
N PHE A 53 11.68 6.47 -5.91
CA PHE A 53 10.94 7.50 -5.17
C PHE A 53 11.89 8.44 -4.43
N VAL A 54 12.84 7.91 -3.65
CA VAL A 54 13.81 8.74 -2.93
C VAL A 54 14.86 9.37 -3.85
N ARG A 55 15.06 8.86 -5.07
CA ARG A 55 15.85 9.57 -6.08
C ARG A 55 15.13 10.82 -6.59
N ARG A 56 13.81 10.74 -6.80
CA ARG A 56 12.99 11.87 -7.26
C ARG A 56 12.69 12.86 -6.14
N PHE A 57 12.42 12.36 -4.95
CA PHE A 57 12.05 13.10 -3.75
C PHE A 57 13.08 12.79 -2.64
N PRO A 58 14.29 13.39 -2.70
CA PRO A 58 15.42 13.03 -1.83
C PRO A 58 15.20 13.34 -0.35
N ASP A 59 14.36 14.33 -0.05
CA ASP A 59 14.06 14.77 1.31
C ASP A 59 12.58 15.16 1.49
N LEU A 60 12.25 15.51 2.73
CA LEU A 60 10.91 15.91 3.13
C LEU A 60 10.41 17.15 2.38
N ALA A 61 11.28 18.14 2.14
CA ALA A 61 10.91 19.39 1.47
C ALA A 61 10.59 19.12 0.00
N ALA A 62 11.42 18.36 -0.70
CA ALA A 62 11.22 17.96 -2.08
C ALA A 62 9.93 17.15 -2.27
N LEU A 63 9.59 16.28 -1.31
CA LEU A 63 8.32 15.56 -1.33
C LEU A 63 7.11 16.48 -1.10
N ALA A 64 7.21 17.42 -0.15
CA ALA A 64 6.10 18.30 0.20
C ALA A 64 5.79 19.35 -0.89
N ASP A 65 6.81 19.85 -1.58
CA ASP A 65 6.72 20.83 -2.65
C ASP A 65 6.19 20.22 -3.96
N ALA A 66 6.43 18.92 -4.18
CA ALA A 66 6.03 18.25 -5.41
C ALA A 66 4.52 18.36 -5.71
N PRO A 67 4.15 18.43 -7.00
CA PRO A 67 2.78 18.22 -7.42
C PRO A 67 2.29 16.84 -6.98
N LEU A 68 1.04 16.72 -6.54
CA LEU A 68 0.48 15.44 -6.11
C LEU A 68 0.53 14.38 -7.23
N ASP A 69 0.32 14.81 -8.48
CA ASP A 69 0.35 13.93 -9.65
C ASP A 69 1.73 13.29 -9.85
N ASP A 70 2.83 14.03 -9.63
CA ASP A 70 4.20 13.50 -9.67
C ASP A 70 4.39 12.41 -8.61
N VAL A 71 3.88 12.63 -7.39
CA VAL A 71 3.95 11.65 -6.29
C VAL A 71 3.16 10.39 -6.64
N LEU A 72 1.95 10.55 -7.19
CA LEU A 72 1.09 9.44 -7.60
C LEU A 72 1.68 8.65 -8.77
N ALA A 73 2.35 9.31 -9.72
CA ALA A 73 3.08 8.68 -10.81
C ALA A 73 4.19 7.76 -10.28
N HIS A 74 5.00 8.24 -9.32
CA HIS A 74 6.07 7.44 -8.73
C HIS A 74 5.56 6.28 -7.85
N TRP A 75 4.31 6.37 -7.38
CA TRP A 75 3.60 5.33 -6.64
C TRP A 75 2.84 4.34 -7.53
N SER A 76 2.65 4.66 -8.83
CA SER A 76 1.85 3.90 -9.78
C SER A 76 2.29 2.45 -9.86
N GLY A 77 1.37 1.52 -9.60
CA GLY A 77 1.65 0.07 -9.55
C GLY A 77 1.84 -0.51 -8.14
N LEU A 78 2.13 0.31 -7.13
CA LEU A 78 2.29 -0.17 -5.74
C LEU A 78 0.94 -0.42 -5.02
N GLY A 79 -0.16 0.09 -5.59
CA GLY A 79 -1.50 -0.04 -5.04
C GLY A 79 -1.74 0.77 -3.76
N TYR A 80 -2.97 0.74 -3.25
CA TYR A 80 -3.40 1.48 -2.06
C TYR A 80 -3.01 2.96 -2.07
N TYR A 81 -3.36 3.67 -3.14
CA TYR A 81 -2.95 5.06 -3.42
C TYR A 81 -3.34 6.11 -2.36
N ALA A 82 -4.26 5.78 -1.46
CA ALA A 82 -4.51 6.60 -0.28
C ALA A 82 -3.26 6.78 0.58
N ARG A 83 -2.36 5.79 0.59
CA ARG A 83 -1.04 5.85 1.25
C ARG A 83 -0.18 6.99 0.71
N ALA A 84 -0.01 7.06 -0.61
CA ALA A 84 0.73 8.14 -1.28
C ALA A 84 0.15 9.53 -0.97
N ARG A 85 -1.19 9.66 -1.04
CA ARG A 85 -1.87 10.94 -0.76
C ARG A 85 -1.71 11.37 0.69
N ASN A 86 -1.80 10.42 1.63
CA ASN A 86 -1.64 10.69 3.05
C ASN A 86 -0.17 11.01 3.38
N LEU A 87 0.79 10.26 2.82
CA LEU A 87 2.22 10.55 2.90
C LEU A 87 2.52 11.98 2.44
N HIS A 88 2.03 12.37 1.26
CA HIS A 88 2.23 13.72 0.72
C HIS A 88 1.57 14.81 1.59
N ARG A 89 0.35 14.58 2.09
CA ARG A 89 -0.33 15.51 3.00
C ARG A 89 0.41 15.66 4.32
N ALA A 90 0.89 14.55 4.88
CA ALA A 90 1.69 14.53 6.08
C ALA A 90 3.03 15.23 5.87
N ALA A 91 3.66 15.09 4.70
CA ALA A 91 4.89 15.81 4.37
C ALA A 91 4.68 17.32 4.40
N ARG A 92 3.59 17.80 3.78
CA ARG A 92 3.17 19.21 3.85
C ARG A 92 2.85 19.68 5.27
N ALA A 93 2.21 18.83 6.08
CA ALA A 93 1.96 19.13 7.48
C ALA A 93 3.27 19.25 8.28
N CYS A 94 4.26 18.40 8.03
CA CYS A 94 5.59 18.52 8.65
C CYS A 94 6.27 19.85 8.30
N MET A 95 6.18 20.28 7.04
CA MET A 95 6.69 21.60 6.61
C MET A 95 5.98 22.75 7.33
N ALA A 96 4.65 22.70 7.44
CA ALA A 96 3.86 23.79 8.00
C ALA A 96 3.85 23.84 9.55
N GLN A 97 3.93 22.69 10.21
CA GLN A 97 3.63 22.56 11.66
C GLN A 97 4.81 22.04 12.48
N HIS A 98 5.83 21.45 11.84
CA HIS A 98 6.95 20.79 12.53
C HIS A 98 8.32 21.29 12.04
N GLY A 99 8.39 22.56 11.62
CA GLY A 99 9.64 23.23 11.25
C GLY A 99 10.38 22.59 10.08
N GLY A 100 9.68 21.89 9.18
CA GLY A 100 10.32 21.20 8.05
C GLY A 100 11.07 19.93 8.43
N THR A 101 10.73 19.32 9.57
CA THR A 101 11.34 18.06 10.02
C THR A 101 10.30 16.97 10.24
N VAL A 102 10.73 15.71 10.13
CA VAL A 102 9.91 14.56 10.54
C VAL A 102 9.86 14.56 12.07
N PRO A 103 8.66 14.54 12.69
CA PRO A 103 8.56 14.56 14.15
C PRO A 103 9.33 13.42 14.83
N ALA A 104 9.97 13.72 15.96
CA ALA A 104 10.80 12.78 16.70
C ALA A 104 10.04 12.04 17.83
N SER A 105 8.73 12.24 17.94
CA SER A 105 7.87 11.52 18.88
C SER A 105 6.81 10.69 18.14
N ALA A 106 6.47 9.53 18.72
CA ALA A 106 5.45 8.66 18.16
C ALA A 106 4.06 9.31 18.18
N ALA A 107 3.75 10.10 19.23
CA ALA A 107 2.49 10.80 19.37
C ALA A 107 2.29 11.87 18.27
N GLU A 108 3.32 12.65 17.96
CA GLU A 108 3.26 13.63 16.88
C GLU A 108 3.15 12.96 15.51
N LEU A 109 3.88 11.86 15.30
CA LEU A 109 3.75 11.09 14.06
C LEU A 109 2.35 10.49 13.89
N GLU A 110 1.75 9.94 14.95
CA GLU A 110 0.40 9.38 14.90
C GLU A 110 -0.69 10.44 14.60
N ALA A 111 -0.44 11.71 14.94
CA ALA A 111 -1.32 12.81 14.57
C ALA A 111 -1.30 13.12 13.05
N LEU A 112 -0.28 12.66 12.32
CA LEU A 112 -0.16 12.90 10.89
C LEU A 112 -1.08 11.98 10.06
N PRO A 113 -1.59 12.46 8.90
CA PRO A 113 -2.44 11.67 8.03
C PRO A 113 -1.83 10.33 7.61
N GLY A 114 -2.56 9.23 7.87
CA GLY A 114 -2.19 7.89 7.40
C GLY A 114 -1.09 7.20 8.20
N ILE A 115 -0.68 7.75 9.33
CA ILE A 115 0.22 7.11 10.29
C ILE A 115 -0.61 6.65 11.48
N GLY A 116 -0.54 5.36 11.83
CA GLY A 116 -1.12 4.84 13.07
C GLY A 116 -0.04 4.47 14.07
N ALA A 117 -0.42 4.19 15.33
CA ALA A 117 0.48 3.86 16.44
C ALA A 117 1.65 2.92 16.07
N SER A 118 1.36 1.77 15.43
CA SER A 118 2.42 0.82 15.05
C SER A 118 3.41 1.40 14.02
N THR A 119 2.95 2.22 13.07
CA THR A 119 3.83 2.84 12.08
C THR A 119 4.64 3.97 12.71
N ALA A 120 4.02 4.78 13.57
CA ALA A 120 4.72 5.80 14.34
C ALA A 120 5.86 5.19 15.19
N ASN A 121 5.55 4.12 15.94
CA ASN A 121 6.54 3.40 16.74
C ASN A 121 7.64 2.78 15.88
N ALA A 122 7.31 2.21 14.72
CA ALA A 122 8.31 1.65 13.80
C ALA A 122 9.27 2.72 13.27
N ILE A 123 8.76 3.91 12.93
CA ILE A 123 9.57 5.05 12.47
C ILE A 123 10.50 5.50 13.58
N ILE A 124 9.97 5.79 14.77
CA ILE A 124 10.79 6.28 15.89
C ILE A 124 11.81 5.24 16.34
N SER A 125 11.41 3.97 16.43
CA SER A 125 12.32 2.89 16.82
C SER A 125 13.48 2.76 15.84
N GLN A 126 13.20 2.69 14.53
CA GLN A 126 14.25 2.52 13.54
C GLN A 126 15.13 3.78 13.40
N ALA A 127 14.53 4.97 13.41
CA ALA A 127 15.26 6.21 13.17
C ALA A 127 16.03 6.73 14.40
N HIS A 128 15.59 6.40 15.61
CA HIS A 128 16.17 6.91 16.87
C HIS A 128 16.63 5.82 17.84
N ASP A 129 16.66 4.55 17.40
CA ASP A 129 17.02 3.36 18.19
C ASP A 129 16.25 3.22 19.53
N ARG A 130 14.98 3.66 19.54
CA ARG A 130 14.14 3.62 20.73
C ARG A 130 13.34 2.32 20.82
N PRO A 131 13.39 1.54 21.91
CA PRO A 131 12.56 0.35 22.07
C PRO A 131 11.08 0.72 22.15
N LEU A 132 10.36 0.62 21.03
CA LEU A 132 8.92 0.86 20.95
C LEU A 132 8.23 -0.33 20.30
N ALA A 133 7.10 -0.74 20.89
CA ALA A 133 6.32 -1.86 20.42
C ALA A 133 5.69 -1.56 19.06
N ILE A 134 5.74 -2.53 18.15
CA ILE A 134 5.06 -2.46 16.86
C ILE A 134 4.13 -3.67 16.71
N LEU A 135 3.09 -3.52 15.89
CA LEU A 135 2.08 -4.56 15.69
C LEU A 135 1.56 -4.61 14.25
N ASP A 136 2.51 -4.65 13.31
CA ASP A 136 2.22 -4.90 11.90
C ASP A 136 1.67 -6.33 11.67
N GLY A 137 1.37 -6.68 10.43
CA GLY A 137 0.83 -8.00 10.10
C GLY A 137 1.79 -9.17 10.40
N ASN A 138 3.11 -8.93 10.36
CA ASN A 138 4.12 -9.94 10.65
C ASN A 138 4.25 -10.18 12.16
N VAL A 139 4.47 -9.11 12.91
CA VAL A 139 4.62 -9.13 14.36
C VAL A 139 3.38 -9.68 15.03
N ARG A 140 2.20 -9.23 14.62
CA ARG A 140 0.91 -9.77 15.08
C ARG A 140 0.82 -11.29 14.97
N ARG A 141 1.29 -11.87 13.86
CA ARG A 141 1.28 -13.32 13.65
C ARG A 141 2.30 -14.03 14.53
N VAL A 142 3.51 -13.49 14.64
CA VAL A 142 4.56 -14.02 15.53
C VAL A 142 4.05 -14.05 16.97
N LEU A 143 3.53 -12.93 17.48
CA LEU A 143 3.05 -12.81 18.84
C LEU A 143 1.80 -13.67 19.11
N ALA A 144 0.84 -13.68 18.17
CA ALA A 144 -0.35 -14.53 18.30
C ALA A 144 0.00 -16.01 18.42
N ARG A 145 0.98 -16.49 17.63
CA ARG A 145 1.44 -17.88 17.72
C ARG A 145 2.27 -18.12 18.97
N HIS A 146 3.23 -17.26 19.27
CA HIS A 146 4.13 -17.46 20.39
C HIS A 146 3.38 -17.48 21.73
N ALA A 147 2.43 -16.56 21.96
CA ALA A 147 1.60 -16.50 23.17
C ALA A 147 0.28 -17.27 23.09
N ALA A 148 0.00 -17.96 21.97
CA ALA A 148 -1.30 -18.57 21.68
C ALA A 148 -2.49 -17.61 21.96
N VAL A 149 -2.40 -16.39 21.41
CA VAL A 149 -3.48 -15.41 21.49
C VAL A 149 -4.55 -15.79 20.48
N GLU A 150 -5.61 -16.43 20.97
CA GLU A 150 -6.77 -16.82 20.17
C GLU A 150 -7.71 -15.63 19.89
N GLY A 151 -8.44 -15.73 18.78
CA GLY A 151 -9.41 -14.72 18.35
C GLY A 151 -8.91 -13.87 17.18
N TRP A 152 -9.84 -13.20 16.50
CA TRP A 152 -9.52 -12.35 15.36
C TRP A 152 -8.82 -11.07 15.84
N PRO A 153 -7.60 -10.74 15.39
CA PRO A 153 -6.88 -9.55 15.85
C PRO A 153 -7.52 -8.19 15.54
N GLY A 154 -8.64 -8.16 14.82
CA GLY A 154 -9.44 -6.94 14.66
C GLY A 154 -10.45 -6.70 15.78
N GLN A 155 -10.66 -7.69 16.67
CA GLN A 155 -11.45 -7.50 17.89
C GLN A 155 -10.61 -6.77 18.93
N ARG A 156 -11.20 -5.76 19.58
CA ARG A 156 -10.50 -4.90 20.55
C ARG A 156 -9.76 -5.69 21.63
N ALA A 157 -10.43 -6.64 22.28
CA ALA A 157 -9.82 -7.46 23.33
C ALA A 157 -8.58 -8.25 22.85
N VAL A 158 -8.62 -8.80 21.63
CA VAL A 158 -7.50 -9.54 21.03
C VAL A 158 -6.38 -8.58 20.62
N HIS A 159 -6.73 -7.43 20.04
CA HIS A 159 -5.81 -6.38 19.67
C HIS A 159 -5.03 -5.84 20.87
N ASP A 160 -5.71 -5.51 21.96
CA ASP A 160 -5.12 -4.95 23.17
C ASP A 160 -4.19 -5.97 23.86
N ARG A 161 -4.60 -7.25 23.88
CA ARG A 161 -3.73 -8.35 24.36
C ARG A 161 -2.45 -8.48 23.52
N LEU A 162 -2.55 -8.38 22.20
CA LEU A 162 -1.38 -8.44 21.32
C LEU A 162 -0.43 -7.24 21.50
N TRP A 163 -0.96 -6.05 21.81
CA TRP A 163 -0.14 -4.90 22.19
C TRP A 163 0.61 -5.14 23.50
N ALA A 164 -0.06 -5.65 24.53
CA ALA A 164 0.60 -6.01 25.79
C ALA A 164 1.71 -7.08 25.60
N GLU A 165 1.49 -8.05 24.71
CA GLU A 165 2.51 -9.02 24.30
C GLU A 165 3.69 -8.36 23.57
N ALA A 166 3.44 -7.34 22.74
CA ALA A 166 4.50 -6.62 22.04
C ALA A 166 5.35 -5.80 23.02
N GLU A 167 4.70 -5.08 23.94
CA GLU A 167 5.34 -4.22 24.94
C GLU A 167 6.16 -5.02 25.96
N SER A 168 5.61 -6.13 26.49
CA SER A 168 6.31 -6.98 27.46
C SER A 168 7.57 -7.67 26.92
N ARG A 169 7.77 -7.65 25.59
CA ARG A 169 8.88 -8.32 24.90
C ARG A 169 9.94 -7.36 24.38
N LEU A 170 9.81 -6.06 24.64
CA LEU A 170 10.80 -5.09 24.22
C LEU A 170 12.16 -5.35 24.88
N PRO A 171 13.27 -5.19 24.14
CA PRO A 171 14.59 -5.18 24.76
C PRO A 171 14.81 -3.86 25.52
N ALA A 172 15.84 -3.85 26.36
CA ALA A 172 16.26 -2.61 27.04
C ALA A 172 17.03 -1.64 26.11
N ALA A 173 17.63 -2.16 25.04
CA ALA A 173 18.42 -1.43 24.05
C ALA A 173 18.28 -2.08 22.66
N ARG A 174 18.88 -1.50 21.61
CA ARG A 174 18.78 -1.98 20.22
C ARG A 174 17.35 -1.99 19.70
N GLY A 175 16.62 -0.90 19.92
CA GLY A 175 15.22 -0.76 19.50
C GLY A 175 15.06 -0.94 17.99
N ALA A 176 15.93 -0.29 17.21
CA ALA A 176 15.89 -0.36 15.75
C ALA A 176 16.09 -1.79 15.24
N ASP A 177 17.11 -2.47 15.76
CA ASP A 177 17.43 -3.84 15.38
C ASP A 177 16.31 -4.79 15.78
N TYR A 178 15.77 -4.68 16.99
CA TYR A 178 14.67 -5.53 17.44
C TYR A 178 13.41 -5.34 16.59
N THR A 179 13.07 -4.08 16.27
CA THR A 179 11.95 -3.76 15.37
C THR A 179 12.13 -4.44 14.01
N GLN A 180 13.32 -4.35 13.39
CA GLN A 180 13.59 -5.06 12.14
C GLN A 180 13.56 -6.58 12.32
N ALA A 181 14.16 -7.09 13.39
CA ALA A 181 14.32 -8.50 13.67
C ALA A 181 12.98 -9.23 13.84
N ILE A 182 12.03 -8.65 14.58
CA ILE A 182 10.71 -9.25 14.75
C ILE A 182 9.87 -9.21 13.47
N MET A 183 10.04 -8.17 12.64
CA MET A 183 9.42 -8.09 11.31
C MET A 183 10.02 -9.15 10.37
N ASP A 184 11.35 -9.29 10.35
CA ASP A 184 12.08 -10.28 9.55
C ASP A 184 11.72 -11.70 9.95
N LEU A 185 11.61 -11.98 11.25
CA LEU A 185 11.18 -13.26 11.77
C LEU A 185 9.80 -13.65 11.22
N GLY A 186 8.84 -12.72 11.25
CA GLY A 186 7.51 -12.94 10.68
C GLY A 186 7.53 -13.07 9.16
N ALA A 187 8.38 -12.31 8.48
CA ALA A 187 8.46 -12.30 7.02
C ALA A 187 9.13 -13.56 6.44
N THR A 188 10.09 -14.16 7.16
CA THR A 188 10.98 -15.22 6.62
C THR A 188 10.78 -16.58 7.26
N LEU A 189 10.54 -16.66 8.58
CA LEU A 189 10.43 -17.95 9.29
C LEU A 189 9.00 -18.23 9.72
N CYS A 190 8.39 -17.32 10.50
CA CYS A 190 7.03 -17.46 11.01
C CYS A 190 6.02 -16.96 9.96
N THR A 191 6.09 -17.52 8.75
CA THR A 191 5.28 -17.13 7.59
C THR A 191 3.83 -17.59 7.73
N ARG A 192 2.93 -17.02 6.91
CA ARG A 192 1.49 -17.34 6.96
C ARG A 192 1.22 -18.83 6.75
N SER A 193 1.91 -19.41 5.78
CA SER A 193 1.75 -20.80 5.34
C SER A 193 3.11 -21.49 5.36
N ARG A 194 3.18 -22.71 5.90
CA ARG A 194 4.42 -23.50 6.02
C ARG A 194 5.52 -22.73 6.78
N PRO A 195 5.29 -22.31 8.03
CA PRO A 195 6.32 -21.65 8.82
C PRO A 195 7.48 -22.61 9.13
N ALA A 196 8.71 -22.10 9.08
CA ALA A 196 9.93 -22.83 9.38
C ALA A 196 10.17 -22.89 10.91
N CYS A 197 9.29 -23.56 11.64
CA CYS A 197 9.31 -23.63 13.10
C CYS A 197 10.61 -24.23 13.66
N GLU A 198 11.22 -25.18 12.96
CA GLU A 198 12.50 -25.81 13.36
C GLU A 198 13.67 -24.82 13.37
N ALA A 199 13.68 -23.87 12.42
CA ALA A 199 14.69 -22.82 12.31
C ALA A 199 14.36 -21.58 13.16
N CYS A 200 13.18 -21.52 13.78
CA CYS A 200 12.73 -20.34 14.52
C CYS A 200 13.48 -20.21 15.86
N PRO A 201 14.13 -19.06 16.15
CA PRO A 201 14.95 -18.89 17.36
C PRO A 201 14.13 -18.88 18.67
N VAL A 202 12.81 -18.72 18.57
CA VAL A 202 11.86 -18.69 19.69
C VAL A 202 10.86 -19.84 19.62
N SER A 203 11.22 -20.95 18.97
CA SER A 203 10.37 -22.14 18.85
C SER A 203 10.21 -22.90 20.17
N ARG A 204 11.27 -22.94 20.99
CA ARG A 204 11.35 -23.73 22.23
C ARG A 204 10.20 -23.47 23.20
N ASP A 205 9.73 -22.23 23.30
CA ASP A 205 8.65 -21.77 24.18
C ASP A 205 7.45 -21.20 23.41
N CYS A 206 7.36 -21.48 22.10
CA CYS A 206 6.21 -21.09 21.30
C CYS A 206 4.98 -21.93 21.68
N VAL A 207 3.99 -21.30 22.32
CA VAL A 207 2.82 -22.00 22.87
C VAL A 207 1.97 -22.61 21.75
N ALA A 208 1.78 -21.93 20.62
CA ALA A 208 1.04 -22.50 19.49
C ALA A 208 1.77 -23.69 18.85
N LEU A 209 3.11 -23.74 18.87
CA LEU A 209 3.86 -24.89 18.37
C LEU A 209 3.65 -26.10 19.28
N ALA A 210 3.81 -25.91 20.59
CA ALA A 210 3.56 -26.97 21.58
C ALA A 210 2.13 -27.51 21.52
N ARG A 211 1.15 -26.66 21.17
CA ARG A 211 -0.27 -27.02 21.04
C ARG A 211 -0.72 -27.41 19.63
N GLN A 212 0.18 -27.45 18.64
CA GLN A 212 -0.16 -27.72 17.24
C GLN A 212 -1.23 -26.75 16.66
N GLN A 213 -1.20 -25.48 17.07
CA GLN A 213 -2.12 -24.41 16.68
C GLN A 213 -1.50 -23.39 15.72
N VAL A 214 -0.25 -23.57 15.28
CA VAL A 214 0.49 -22.61 14.43
C VAL A 214 -0.29 -22.22 13.17
N ASP A 215 -0.92 -23.18 12.49
CA ASP A 215 -1.68 -22.94 11.26
C ASP A 215 -3.07 -22.33 11.51
N ARG A 216 -3.54 -22.32 12.75
CA ARG A 216 -4.84 -21.75 13.16
C ARG A 216 -4.73 -20.31 13.65
N LEU A 217 -3.51 -19.85 13.96
CA LEU A 217 -3.25 -18.56 14.56
C LEU A 217 -2.43 -17.65 13.62
N PRO A 218 -2.75 -16.34 13.56
CA PRO A 218 -3.90 -15.69 14.21
C PRO A 218 -5.24 -16.12 13.59
N SER A 219 -6.33 -16.07 14.36
CA SER A 219 -7.64 -16.46 13.84
C SER A 219 -8.05 -15.53 12.67
N PRO A 220 -8.66 -16.09 11.61
CA PRO A 220 -8.99 -15.33 10.41
C PRO A 220 -10.02 -14.24 10.70
N ARG A 221 -10.03 -13.21 9.85
CA ARG A 221 -11.09 -12.22 9.86
C ARG A 221 -12.45 -12.90 9.59
N PRO A 222 -13.51 -12.60 10.37
CA PRO A 222 -14.85 -13.03 10.03
C PRO A 222 -15.23 -12.59 8.61
N GLY A 223 -15.92 -13.45 7.87
CA GLY A 223 -16.23 -13.23 6.45
C GLY A 223 -16.84 -11.85 6.18
N LEU A 224 -16.22 -11.08 5.28
CA LEU A 224 -16.79 -9.83 4.77
C LEU A 224 -17.77 -10.13 3.64
N LYS A 225 -18.92 -9.46 3.62
CA LYS A 225 -19.77 -9.38 2.43
C LYS A 225 -19.02 -8.61 1.34
N VAL A 226 -18.51 -9.31 0.33
CA VAL A 226 -17.91 -8.70 -0.87
C VAL A 226 -19.03 -8.04 -1.67
N ARG A 227 -18.90 -6.75 -1.98
CA ARG A 227 -19.86 -6.04 -2.83
C ARG A 227 -19.43 -6.13 -4.28
N GLU A 228 -20.34 -6.50 -5.15
CA GLU A 228 -20.12 -6.45 -6.60
C GLU A 228 -20.43 -5.03 -7.10
N LYS A 229 -19.64 -4.53 -8.06
CA LYS A 229 -19.89 -3.25 -8.74
C LYS A 229 -19.59 -3.39 -10.24
N ASN A 230 -20.54 -2.99 -11.07
CA ASN A 230 -20.30 -2.78 -12.50
C ASN A 230 -19.69 -1.39 -12.73
N LEU A 231 -18.74 -1.31 -13.65
CA LEU A 231 -18.06 -0.08 -14.02
C LEU A 231 -17.99 0.01 -15.54
N PHE A 232 -18.73 0.96 -16.12
CA PHE A 232 -18.73 1.19 -17.56
C PHE A 232 -17.72 2.29 -17.87
N VAL A 233 -16.78 2.02 -18.77
CA VAL A 233 -15.69 2.96 -19.10
C VAL A 233 -15.70 3.30 -20.59
N LEU A 234 -15.52 4.57 -20.92
CA LEU A 234 -15.48 5.05 -22.30
C LEU A 234 -14.03 5.20 -22.77
N ILE A 235 -13.70 4.55 -23.87
CA ILE A 235 -12.46 4.73 -24.61
C ILE A 235 -12.76 5.71 -25.73
N GLN A 236 -12.19 6.90 -25.60
CA GLN A 236 -12.25 7.91 -26.63
C GLN A 236 -10.83 8.22 -27.09
N GLN A 237 -10.60 8.05 -28.39
CA GLN A 237 -9.30 8.20 -29.02
C GLN A 237 -9.40 9.21 -30.16
N ARG A 238 -8.42 10.09 -30.27
CA ARG A 238 -8.25 11.00 -31.41
C ARG A 238 -7.42 10.35 -32.50
N ASP A 239 -7.47 10.92 -33.69
CA ASP A 239 -6.69 10.48 -34.86
C ASP A 239 -5.17 10.48 -34.61
N ASP A 240 -4.67 11.31 -33.69
CA ASP A 240 -3.26 11.35 -33.28
C ASP A 240 -2.89 10.26 -32.25
N GLY A 241 -3.81 9.33 -31.98
CA GLY A 241 -3.67 8.23 -31.05
C GLY A 241 -3.87 8.61 -29.58
N ALA A 242 -4.11 9.89 -29.24
CA ALA A 242 -4.30 10.31 -27.87
C ALA A 242 -5.65 9.82 -27.31
N VAL A 243 -5.65 9.33 -26.07
CA VAL A 243 -6.85 8.85 -25.37
C VAL A 243 -7.28 9.85 -24.29
N LEU A 244 -8.58 10.09 -24.17
CA LEU A 244 -9.13 10.94 -23.11
C LEU A 244 -9.05 10.20 -21.76
N LEU A 245 -8.32 10.78 -20.81
CA LEU A 245 -8.31 10.36 -19.42
C LEU A 245 -8.90 11.47 -18.54
N VAL A 246 -9.61 11.10 -17.48
CA VAL A 246 -10.16 12.04 -16.49
C VAL A 246 -9.61 11.73 -15.11
N GLN A 247 -9.37 12.76 -14.31
CA GLN A 247 -8.97 12.57 -12.91
C GLN A 247 -10.17 12.20 -12.05
N ARG A 248 -10.06 11.06 -11.34
CA ARG A 248 -11.10 10.58 -10.43
C ARG A 248 -11.20 11.45 -9.18
N PRO A 249 -12.39 11.58 -8.56
CA PRO A 249 -12.54 12.26 -7.27
C PRO A 249 -11.53 11.74 -6.22
N PRO A 250 -11.07 12.57 -5.25
CA PRO A 250 -10.05 12.15 -4.26
C PRO A 250 -10.47 10.97 -3.37
N ALA A 251 -11.77 10.79 -3.18
CA ALA A 251 -12.38 9.73 -2.38
C ALA A 251 -12.93 8.59 -3.25
N GLY A 252 -12.99 7.38 -2.68
CA GLY A 252 -13.53 6.19 -3.35
C GLY A 252 -12.48 5.33 -4.05
N ILE A 253 -12.97 4.42 -4.92
CA ILE A 253 -12.10 3.50 -5.67
C ILE A 253 -11.16 4.33 -6.55
N TRP A 254 -9.85 4.03 -6.43
CA TRP A 254 -8.78 4.69 -7.18
C TRP A 254 -8.79 6.22 -7.07
N GLY A 255 -9.24 6.78 -5.94
CA GLY A 255 -9.44 8.23 -5.85
C GLY A 255 -8.17 9.03 -6.15
N GLY A 256 -8.29 10.11 -6.91
CA GLY A 256 -7.19 10.97 -7.38
C GLY A 256 -6.36 10.42 -8.54
N LEU A 257 -6.63 9.19 -9.02
CA LEU A 257 -5.94 8.64 -10.19
C LEU A 257 -6.57 9.11 -11.50
N TRP A 258 -5.76 9.09 -12.56
CA TRP A 258 -6.21 9.25 -13.93
C TRP A 258 -6.80 7.93 -14.44
N SER A 259 -7.97 7.98 -15.06
CA SER A 259 -8.69 6.81 -15.56
C SER A 259 -9.47 7.16 -16.82
N LEU A 260 -9.95 6.15 -17.54
CA LEU A 260 -10.99 6.37 -18.55
C LEU A 260 -12.24 6.98 -17.89
N PRO A 261 -12.98 7.85 -18.60
CA PRO A 261 -14.29 8.28 -18.17
C PRO A 261 -15.21 7.11 -17.84
N GLU A 262 -16.04 7.27 -16.82
CA GLU A 262 -16.87 6.17 -16.33
C GLU A 262 -18.27 6.60 -15.88
N ALA A 263 -19.17 5.62 -15.85
CA ALA A 263 -20.50 5.70 -15.28
C ALA A 263 -20.97 4.33 -14.74
N ASP A 264 -22.14 4.30 -14.11
CA ASP A 264 -22.73 3.07 -13.56
C ASP A 264 -23.53 2.26 -14.60
N SER A 265 -23.79 2.80 -15.80
CA SER A 265 -24.39 2.10 -16.95
C SER A 265 -23.85 2.66 -18.29
N LEU A 266 -24.10 1.96 -19.40
CA LEU A 266 -23.73 2.43 -20.74
C LEU A 266 -24.54 3.66 -21.14
N GLU A 267 -25.82 3.72 -20.77
CA GLU A 267 -26.72 4.84 -21.02
C GLU A 267 -26.24 6.08 -20.28
N ALA A 268 -25.93 5.95 -18.99
CA ALA A 268 -25.40 7.07 -18.20
C ALA A 268 -24.05 7.58 -18.72
N LEU A 269 -23.23 6.68 -19.29
CA LEU A 269 -21.97 7.04 -19.92
C LEU A 269 -22.20 7.83 -21.21
N ALA A 270 -23.14 7.38 -22.04
CA ALA A 270 -23.51 8.05 -23.28
C ALA A 270 -24.13 9.43 -23.01
N ASP A 271 -25.09 9.51 -22.08
CA ASP A 271 -25.75 10.75 -21.67
C ASP A 271 -24.75 11.80 -21.16
N ARG A 272 -23.79 11.38 -20.33
CA ARG A 272 -22.72 12.25 -19.80
C ARG A 272 -21.92 12.93 -20.91
N PHE A 273 -21.81 12.28 -22.06
CA PHE A 273 -21.00 12.72 -23.19
C PHE A 273 -21.83 13.16 -24.40
N GLY A 274 -23.15 13.24 -24.28
CA GLY A 274 -24.04 13.61 -25.38
C GLY A 274 -23.99 12.64 -26.56
N LEU A 275 -23.72 11.36 -26.29
CA LEU A 275 -23.65 10.29 -27.28
C LEU A 275 -24.94 9.46 -27.27
N ASP A 276 -25.26 8.78 -28.37
CA ASP A 276 -26.25 7.70 -28.35
C ASP A 276 -25.57 6.42 -27.87
N ALA A 277 -26.09 5.78 -26.82
CA ALA A 277 -25.57 4.52 -26.30
C ALA A 277 -25.47 3.42 -27.38
N ARG A 278 -26.36 3.44 -28.39
CA ARG A 278 -26.34 2.50 -29.52
C ARG A 278 -25.18 2.70 -30.48
N SER A 279 -24.57 3.88 -30.47
CA SER A 279 -23.39 4.20 -31.28
C SER A 279 -22.08 3.70 -30.66
N LEU A 280 -22.11 3.26 -29.40
CA LEU A 280 -20.93 2.79 -28.67
C LEU A 280 -20.64 1.33 -29.00
N SER A 281 -19.43 1.02 -29.47
CA SER A 281 -19.00 -0.37 -29.65
C SER A 281 -18.47 -0.93 -28.33
N THR A 282 -19.05 -2.01 -27.82
CA THR A 282 -18.60 -2.63 -26.58
C THR A 282 -17.45 -3.61 -26.81
N LEU A 283 -16.52 -3.66 -25.85
CA LEU A 283 -15.45 -4.65 -25.80
C LEU A 283 -15.76 -5.72 -24.74
N PRO A 284 -15.09 -6.89 -24.77
CA PRO A 284 -15.27 -7.91 -23.74
C PRO A 284 -15.05 -7.37 -22.33
N SER A 285 -16.01 -7.66 -21.44
CA SER A 285 -15.91 -7.25 -20.04
C SER A 285 -14.91 -8.12 -19.28
N PHE A 286 -14.32 -7.56 -18.23
CA PHE A 286 -13.34 -8.27 -17.41
C PHE A 286 -13.45 -7.94 -15.92
N GLY A 287 -13.03 -8.91 -15.09
CA GLY A 287 -13.09 -8.80 -13.64
C GLY A 287 -11.83 -8.17 -13.04
N HIS A 288 -12.00 -7.34 -12.02
CA HIS A 288 -10.90 -6.87 -11.16
C HIS A 288 -11.29 -6.97 -9.68
N ARG A 289 -10.48 -7.65 -8.87
CA ARG A 289 -10.76 -7.90 -7.46
C ARG A 289 -9.99 -6.93 -6.56
N LEU A 290 -10.73 -6.21 -5.73
CA LEU A 290 -10.24 -5.42 -4.60
C LEU A 290 -10.52 -6.17 -3.29
N THR A 291 -9.92 -5.73 -2.19
CA THR A 291 -10.04 -6.39 -0.86
C THR A 291 -11.49 -6.55 -0.37
N HIS A 292 -12.37 -5.62 -0.70
CA HIS A 292 -13.77 -5.61 -0.24
C HIS A 292 -14.79 -5.47 -1.39
N ARG A 293 -14.33 -5.52 -2.65
CA ARG A 293 -15.17 -5.36 -3.84
C ARG A 293 -14.70 -6.22 -4.99
N LYS A 294 -15.65 -6.69 -5.79
CA LYS A 294 -15.39 -7.29 -7.09
C LYS A 294 -15.94 -6.34 -8.15
N LEU A 295 -15.05 -5.84 -9.00
CA LEU A 295 -15.40 -4.96 -10.11
C LEU A 295 -15.58 -5.82 -11.37
N THR A 296 -16.65 -5.56 -12.12
CA THR A 296 -16.79 -5.99 -13.51
C THR A 296 -16.71 -4.74 -14.36
N ILE A 297 -15.67 -4.67 -15.21
CA ILE A 297 -15.37 -3.50 -16.04
C ILE A 297 -15.88 -3.79 -17.45
N HIS A 298 -16.69 -2.88 -17.98
CA HIS A 298 -17.34 -2.96 -19.29
C HIS A 298 -16.81 -1.81 -20.17
N PRO A 299 -15.81 -2.06 -21.03
CA PRO A 299 -15.28 -1.02 -21.89
C PRO A 299 -16.17 -0.78 -23.12
N ALA A 300 -16.30 0.47 -23.51
CA ALA A 300 -16.98 0.88 -24.73
C ALA A 300 -16.13 1.91 -25.49
N CYS A 301 -16.11 1.86 -26.82
CA CYS A 301 -15.43 2.83 -27.66
C CYS A 301 -16.45 3.78 -28.31
N CYS A 302 -16.09 5.05 -28.44
CA CYS A 302 -16.88 5.99 -29.24
C CYS A 302 -16.54 5.86 -30.74
N PRO A 303 -17.47 6.24 -31.64
CA PRO A 303 -17.15 6.44 -33.05
C PRO A 303 -16.04 7.51 -33.22
N PRO A 304 -15.18 7.40 -34.25
CA PRO A 304 -14.12 8.38 -34.52
C PRO A 304 -14.65 9.82 -34.64
N ASP A 305 -15.78 9.99 -35.33
CA ASP A 305 -16.39 11.30 -35.61
C ASP A 305 -16.99 11.98 -34.37
N ALA A 306 -17.19 11.24 -33.27
CA ALA A 306 -17.73 11.74 -32.02
C ALA A 306 -16.64 12.19 -31.03
N ALA A 307 -15.35 11.99 -31.35
CA ALA A 307 -14.24 12.21 -30.43
C ALA A 307 -13.90 13.69 -30.17
N THR A 308 -14.32 14.60 -31.05
CA THR A 308 -13.83 16.00 -31.09
C THR A 308 -14.69 17.00 -30.31
N GLY A 309 -15.92 16.66 -29.95
CA GLY A 309 -16.88 17.58 -29.29
C GLY A 309 -16.97 17.45 -27.76
N ILE A 310 -16.32 16.44 -27.17
CA ILE A 310 -16.48 16.10 -25.76
C ILE A 310 -15.39 16.75 -24.91
N GLN A 311 -15.80 17.71 -24.07
CA GLN A 311 -14.93 18.31 -23.06
C GLN A 311 -15.42 17.92 -21.67
N ASP A 312 -14.69 17.03 -20.99
CA ASP A 312 -14.71 17.00 -19.53
C ASP A 312 -13.70 18.03 -19.04
N SER A 313 -14.12 18.99 -18.22
CA SER A 313 -13.24 20.05 -17.69
C SER A 313 -12.10 19.51 -16.82
N ARG A 314 -12.16 18.23 -16.43
CA ARG A 314 -11.11 17.50 -15.70
C ARG A 314 -10.41 16.45 -16.58
N GLY A 315 -10.68 16.48 -17.88
CA GLY A 315 -10.15 15.56 -18.88
C GLY A 315 -8.84 16.06 -19.49
N ARG A 316 -7.97 15.10 -19.83
CA ARG A 316 -6.71 15.33 -20.53
C ARG A 316 -6.53 14.28 -21.61
N TRP A 317 -6.21 14.72 -22.82
CA TRP A 317 -5.78 13.85 -23.91
C TRP A 317 -4.35 13.40 -23.68
N CYS A 318 -4.14 12.08 -23.60
CA CYS A 318 -2.88 11.48 -23.22
C CYS A 318 -2.44 10.46 -24.28
N LYS A 319 -1.25 10.65 -24.84
CA LYS A 319 -0.59 9.67 -25.72
C LYS A 319 0.02 8.53 -24.91
N ARG A 320 0.32 7.43 -25.59
CA ARG A 320 0.85 6.19 -25.00
C ARG A 320 2.08 6.44 -24.13
N GLU A 321 2.99 7.30 -24.58
CA GLU A 321 4.26 7.60 -23.90
C GLU A 321 4.02 8.31 -22.56
N GLN A 322 2.87 8.96 -22.40
CA GLN A 322 2.51 9.73 -21.21
C GLN A 322 1.83 8.87 -20.14
N TRP A 323 1.30 7.70 -20.48
CA TRP A 323 0.51 6.90 -19.54
C TRP A 323 1.31 6.44 -18.32
N GLN A 324 2.58 6.06 -18.51
CA GLN A 324 3.44 5.64 -17.40
C GLN A 324 3.79 6.79 -16.44
N ALA A 325 3.77 8.03 -16.94
CA ALA A 325 3.98 9.22 -16.13
C ALA A 325 2.71 9.66 -15.39
N LEU A 326 1.57 8.99 -15.60
CA LEU A 326 0.31 9.27 -14.92
C LEU A 326 0.02 8.18 -13.88
N GLY A 327 -0.56 8.56 -12.75
CA GLY A 327 -1.11 7.61 -11.80
C GLY A 327 -2.37 6.96 -12.36
N ILE A 328 -2.25 5.84 -13.09
CA ILE A 328 -3.36 5.10 -13.71
C ILE A 328 -3.59 3.76 -12.99
N PRO A 329 -4.84 3.34 -12.72
CA PRO A 329 -5.12 2.01 -12.18
C PRO A 329 -4.61 0.89 -13.11
N SER A 330 -3.96 -0.13 -12.55
CA SER A 330 -3.45 -1.28 -13.31
C SER A 330 -4.47 -1.94 -14.27
N PRO A 331 -5.76 -2.16 -13.93
CA PRO A 331 -6.71 -2.71 -14.90
C PRO A 331 -6.98 -1.77 -16.09
N VAL A 332 -6.94 -0.45 -15.87
CA VAL A 332 -7.14 0.55 -16.93
C VAL A 332 -5.87 0.65 -17.78
N LEU A 333 -4.69 0.66 -17.18
CA LEU A 333 -3.43 0.70 -17.92
C LEU A 333 -3.28 -0.51 -18.85
N ARG A 334 -3.60 -1.72 -18.37
CA ARG A 334 -3.60 -2.93 -19.21
C ARG A 334 -4.60 -2.85 -20.36
N LEU A 335 -5.80 -2.31 -20.11
CA LEU A 335 -6.79 -2.09 -21.16
C LEU A 335 -6.24 -1.14 -22.23
N LEU A 336 -5.64 -0.03 -21.82
CA LEU A 336 -5.02 0.95 -22.74
C LEU A 336 -3.87 0.33 -23.56
N GLU A 337 -3.04 -0.50 -22.95
CA GLU A 337 -1.95 -1.22 -23.62
C GLU A 337 -2.48 -2.21 -24.66
N CYS A 338 -3.53 -2.98 -24.34
CA CYS A 338 -4.14 -3.93 -25.28
C CYS A 338 -4.84 -3.24 -26.46
N LEU A 339 -5.41 -2.03 -26.28
CA LEU A 339 -6.04 -1.31 -27.40
C LEU A 339 -5.08 -1.04 -28.56
N SER A 340 -3.79 -0.88 -28.25
CA SER A 340 -2.76 -0.67 -29.27
C SER A 340 -2.41 -1.93 -30.08
N GLU A 341 -2.81 -3.12 -29.61
CA GLU A 341 -2.59 -4.39 -30.32
C GLU A 341 -3.73 -4.72 -31.31
N PHE A 342 -4.92 -4.15 -31.11
CA PHE A 342 -6.07 -4.32 -32.01
C PHE A 342 -6.08 -3.33 -33.19
N GLN A 343 -5.11 -2.40 -33.23
CA GLN A 343 -4.96 -1.36 -34.26
C GLN A 343 -3.72 -1.56 -35.14
N GLY A 344 -3.07 -2.73 -35.05
CA GLY A 344 -1.91 -3.12 -35.85
C GLY A 344 -2.27 -4.01 -37.04
#